data_AF-A0A1V6QS21-F1
#
_entry.id   AF-A0A1V6QS21-F1
#
_cell.length_a   1.000
_cell.length_b   1.000
_cell.length_c   1.000
_cell.angle_alpha   90.00
_cell.angle_beta   90.00
_cell.angle_gamma   90.00
#
_symmetry.space_group_name_H-M   'P 1'
#
loop_
_entity.id
_entity.type
_entity.pdbx_description
1 polymer ?
#
loop_
_entity_poly.entity_id
_entity_poly.type
_entity_poly.pdbx_seq_one_letter_code
_entity_poly.pdbx_strand_id
1 'polypeptide(L)'
;MSLIGRANTALNINTVTGVDEALSVHGSDWLWAVTAIYVLSFIVLLVLSFAAKESERVFHYLFSFALLVGAITYYAQASDLGWSAVKQTDHLGNGVVRQMFYARYINWVVSFPSLVLGLGLISGVSWTTIFCNIAIAWYWVISYLVSAYTTTAYRWGFFAFGTFSWLILAMSTINESREAAALLGIERDYLFLAGLNIAFSDSRPSRESGDVSKEAPPATTDVSMAS
;
A
#
# COMPACT_ATOMS: atom_id res chain seq x y z
N MET A 1 -34.35 12.00 -1.03
CA MET A 1 -33.77 13.10 -0.22
C MET A 1 -32.44 12.59 0.32
N SER A 2 -31.30 13.07 -0.18
CA SER A 2 -29.97 12.64 0.28
C SER A 2 -29.71 13.23 1.66
N LEU A 3 -29.73 12.41 2.71
CA LEU A 3 -29.57 12.86 4.11
C LEU A 3 -28.13 13.25 4.47
N ILE A 4 -27.18 13.15 3.53
CA ILE A 4 -25.83 13.69 3.65
C ILE A 4 -25.60 14.52 2.40
N GLY A 5 -25.61 15.85 2.55
CA GLY A 5 -25.14 16.73 1.47
C GLY A 5 -23.64 16.46 1.25
N ARG A 6 -23.21 16.33 -0.02
CA ARG A 6 -21.78 16.30 -0.33
C ARG A 6 -21.15 17.62 0.13
N ALA A 7 -20.44 17.57 1.26
CA ALA A 7 -19.79 18.72 1.88
C ALA A 7 -18.35 18.92 1.40
N ASN A 8 -17.77 17.95 0.70
CA ASN A 8 -16.40 18.07 0.21
C ASN A 8 -16.34 19.01 -1.00
N THR A 9 -15.84 20.22 -0.73
CA THR A 9 -15.59 21.24 -1.75
C THR A 9 -14.09 21.43 -2.03
N ALA A 10 -13.22 20.55 -1.52
CA ALA A 10 -11.77 20.71 -1.64
C ALA A 10 -11.31 20.82 -3.10
N LEU A 11 -11.87 19.99 -3.99
CA LEU A 11 -11.55 20.02 -5.42
C LEU A 11 -12.08 21.26 -6.16
N ASN A 12 -13.10 21.93 -5.60
CA ASN A 12 -13.62 23.20 -6.14
C ASN A 12 -12.72 24.38 -5.74
N ILE A 13 -12.02 24.27 -4.60
CA ILE A 13 -11.10 25.29 -4.10
C ILE A 13 -9.74 25.13 -4.79
N ASN A 14 -9.25 23.89 -4.88
CA ASN A 14 -7.97 23.55 -5.49
C ASN A 14 -8.21 22.91 -6.86
N THR A 15 -8.58 23.75 -7.84
CA THR A 15 -8.90 23.27 -9.19
C THR A 15 -7.67 22.77 -9.94
N VAL A 16 -7.77 21.59 -10.55
CA VAL A 16 -6.70 21.00 -11.37
C VAL A 16 -6.87 21.36 -12.84
N THR A 17 -5.79 21.80 -13.47
CA THR A 17 -5.72 22.06 -14.92
C THR A 17 -4.48 21.40 -15.52
N GLY A 18 -4.56 20.98 -16.79
CA GLY A 18 -3.42 20.40 -17.51
C GLY A 18 -3.16 18.92 -17.22
N VAL A 19 -4.17 18.20 -16.74
CA VAL A 19 -4.14 16.77 -16.47
C VAL A 19 -5.42 16.15 -17.02
N ASP A 20 -5.30 14.99 -17.69
CA ASP A 20 -6.42 14.24 -18.26
C ASP A 20 -7.07 13.31 -17.21
N GLU A 21 -6.26 12.78 -16.30
CA GLU A 21 -6.69 11.94 -15.18
C GLU A 21 -6.44 12.65 -13.83
N ALA A 22 -7.46 13.37 -13.36
CA ALA A 22 -7.45 14.06 -12.08
C ALA A 22 -8.12 13.23 -10.96
N LEU A 23 -7.86 13.61 -9.71
CA LEU A 23 -8.46 13.03 -8.52
C LEU A 23 -9.99 13.19 -8.57
N SER A 24 -10.72 12.08 -8.38
CA SER A 24 -12.17 12.13 -8.31
C SER A 24 -12.65 12.63 -6.95
N VAL A 25 -13.86 13.22 -6.91
CA VAL A 25 -14.50 13.67 -5.66
C VAL A 25 -14.59 12.53 -4.64
N HIS A 26 -14.98 11.33 -5.07
CA HIS A 26 -15.01 10.14 -4.20
C HIS A 26 -13.62 9.72 -3.72
N GLY A 27 -12.60 9.90 -4.55
CA GLY A 27 -11.20 9.66 -4.17
C GLY A 27 -10.74 10.62 -3.08
N SER A 28 -11.11 11.91 -3.19
CA SER A 28 -10.85 12.91 -2.14
C SER A 28 -11.61 12.59 -0.85
N ASP A 29 -12.91 12.23 -0.92
CA ASP A 29 -13.69 11.81 0.25
C ASP A 29 -13.05 10.63 1.00
N TRP A 30 -12.55 9.64 0.25
CA TRP A 30 -11.82 8.52 0.83
C TRP A 30 -10.51 8.95 1.51
N LEU A 31 -9.73 9.83 0.87
CA LEU A 31 -8.48 10.33 1.44
C LEU A 31 -8.72 11.15 2.71
N TRP A 32 -9.85 11.88 2.81
CA TRP A 32 -10.28 12.53 4.05
C TRP A 32 -10.58 11.51 5.16
N ALA A 33 -11.26 10.41 4.85
CA ALA A 33 -11.49 9.33 5.81
C ALA A 33 -10.18 8.71 6.30
N VAL A 34 -9.24 8.45 5.38
CA VAL A 34 -7.90 7.95 5.74
C VAL A 34 -7.15 8.94 6.63
N THR A 35 -7.22 10.23 6.33
CA THR A 35 -6.63 11.29 7.17
C THR A 35 -7.19 11.26 8.59
N ALA A 36 -8.51 11.11 8.73
CA ALA A 36 -9.15 10.99 10.04
C ALA A 36 -8.68 9.74 10.81
N ILE A 37 -8.51 8.60 10.12
CA ILE A 37 -7.98 7.37 10.73
C ILE A 37 -6.54 7.58 11.24
N TYR A 38 -5.68 8.25 10.46
CA TYR A 38 -4.31 8.57 10.89
C TYR A 38 -4.29 9.46 12.13
N VAL A 39 -5.11 10.52 12.15
CA VAL A 39 -5.23 11.44 13.29
C VAL A 39 -5.77 10.72 14.52
N LEU A 40 -6.83 9.91 14.36
CA LEU A 40 -7.40 9.15 15.47
C LEU A 40 -6.38 8.15 16.04
N SER A 41 -5.69 7.40 15.17
CA SER A 41 -4.65 6.46 15.58
C SER A 41 -3.50 7.16 16.30
N PHE A 42 -3.12 8.36 15.84
CA PHE A 42 -2.11 9.18 16.51
C PHE A 42 -2.56 9.58 17.92
N ILE A 43 -3.79 10.05 18.09
CA ILE A 43 -4.34 10.42 19.41
C ILE A 43 -4.36 9.20 20.34
N VAL A 44 -4.78 8.03 19.84
CA VAL A 44 -4.79 6.80 20.63
C VAL A 44 -3.38 6.42 21.08
N LEU A 45 -2.40 6.38 20.17
CA LEU A 45 -1.00 6.08 20.54
C LEU A 45 -0.41 7.13 21.48
N LEU A 46 -0.77 8.41 21.30
CA LEU A 46 -0.32 9.48 22.18
C LEU A 46 -0.85 9.28 23.61
N VAL A 47 -2.14 8.97 23.76
CA VAL A 47 -2.74 8.67 25.08
C VAL A 47 -2.09 7.44 25.70
N LEU A 48 -1.89 6.37 24.93
CA LEU A 48 -1.21 5.16 25.41
C LEU A 48 0.24 5.44 25.82
N SER A 49 0.94 6.36 25.15
CA SER A 49 2.32 6.72 25.48
C SER A 49 2.49 7.28 26.90
N PHE A 50 1.45 7.97 27.43
CA PHE A 50 1.47 8.48 28.81
C PHE A 50 1.32 7.36 29.86
N ALA A 51 0.67 6.25 29.51
CA ALA A 51 0.52 5.08 30.37
C ALA A 51 1.68 4.07 30.23
N ALA A 52 2.48 4.17 29.17
CA ALA A 52 3.54 3.23 28.84
C ALA A 52 4.81 3.40 29.71
N LYS A 53 5.43 2.25 30.02
CA LYS A 53 6.74 2.17 30.70
C LYS A 53 7.84 2.74 29.81
N GLU A 54 8.88 3.31 30.41
CA GLU A 54 9.94 4.02 29.68
C GLU A 54 10.61 3.18 28.58
N SER A 55 10.77 1.88 28.78
CA SER A 55 11.34 0.95 27.79
C SER A 55 10.48 0.76 26.53
N GLU A 56 9.17 1.00 26.61
CA GLU A 56 8.22 0.82 25.47
C GLU A 56 7.91 2.14 24.76
N ARG A 57 8.34 3.29 25.31
CA ARG A 57 8.06 4.62 24.74
C ARG A 57 8.71 4.84 23.38
N VAL A 58 9.82 4.15 23.09
CA VAL A 58 10.51 4.25 21.79
C VAL A 58 9.58 3.87 20.64
N PHE A 59 8.81 2.78 20.78
CA PHE A 59 7.85 2.35 19.77
C PHE A 59 6.69 3.35 19.63
N HIS A 60 6.19 3.87 20.75
CA HIS A 60 5.12 4.86 20.75
C HIS A 60 5.55 6.14 20.03
N TYR A 61 6.74 6.67 20.31
CA TYR A 61 7.25 7.86 19.64
C TYR A 61 7.51 7.63 18.15
N LEU A 62 8.11 6.50 17.80
CA LEU A 62 8.41 6.14 16.42
C LEU A 62 7.14 6.06 15.56
N PHE A 63 6.13 5.31 16.02
CA PHE A 63 4.88 5.16 15.29
C PHE A 63 4.01 6.43 15.35
N SER A 64 4.04 7.18 16.44
CA SER A 64 3.35 8.49 16.52
C SER A 64 3.89 9.47 15.50
N PHE A 65 5.22 9.53 15.32
CA PHE A 65 5.84 10.36 14.30
C PHE A 65 5.45 9.92 12.88
N ALA A 66 5.49 8.61 12.60
CA ALA A 66 5.05 8.07 11.31
C ALA A 66 3.56 8.38 11.03
N LEU A 67 2.69 8.29 12.05
CA LEU A 67 1.28 8.63 11.92
C LEU A 67 1.04 10.12 11.69
N LEU A 68 1.82 11.01 12.31
CA LEU A 68 1.76 12.46 12.04
C LEU A 68 2.14 12.79 10.59
N VAL A 69 3.23 12.21 10.10
CA VAL A 69 3.64 12.38 8.68
C VAL A 69 2.57 11.82 7.75
N GLY A 70 2.00 10.66 8.09
CA GLY A 70 0.85 10.09 7.39
C GLY A 70 -0.35 11.03 7.35
N ALA A 71 -0.75 11.60 8.49
CA ALA A 71 -1.85 12.54 8.57
C ALA A 71 -1.64 13.76 7.66
N ILE A 72 -0.44 14.37 7.69
CA ILE A 72 -0.13 15.56 6.86
C ILE A 72 -0.11 15.22 5.37
N THR A 73 0.48 14.08 4.99
CA THR A 73 0.60 13.69 3.58
C THR A 73 -0.74 13.25 2.98
N TYR A 74 -1.60 12.58 3.76
CA TYR A 74 -2.96 12.25 3.32
C TYR A 74 -3.88 13.47 3.33
N TYR A 75 -3.73 14.39 4.27
CA TYR A 75 -4.43 15.68 4.27
C TYR A 75 -4.12 16.50 3.01
N ALA A 76 -2.84 16.56 2.64
CA ALA A 76 -2.40 17.22 1.41
C ALA A 76 -3.06 16.58 0.18
N GLN A 77 -3.02 15.25 0.06
CA GLN A 77 -3.67 14.53 -1.04
C GLN A 77 -5.19 14.70 -1.07
N ALA A 78 -5.85 14.65 0.08
CA ALA A 78 -7.31 14.83 0.20
C ALA A 78 -7.74 16.24 -0.23
N SER A 79 -6.91 17.23 0.08
CA SER A 79 -7.07 18.62 -0.35
C SER A 79 -6.59 18.88 -1.78
N ASP A 80 -6.20 17.83 -2.53
CA ASP A 80 -5.71 17.94 -3.90
C ASP A 80 -4.42 18.74 -4.07
N LEU A 81 -3.56 18.66 -3.05
CA LEU A 81 -2.22 19.25 -3.00
C LEU A 81 -1.14 18.16 -3.02
N GLY A 82 0.10 18.55 -3.25
CA GLY A 82 1.23 17.61 -3.21
C GLY A 82 1.28 16.64 -4.40
N TRP A 83 0.89 17.12 -5.58
CA TRP A 83 0.92 16.38 -6.84
C TRP A 83 1.69 17.10 -7.94
N SER A 84 2.06 16.36 -8.98
CA SER A 84 2.60 16.89 -10.23
C SER A 84 2.02 16.16 -11.44
N ALA A 85 1.91 16.86 -12.57
CA ALA A 85 1.48 16.28 -13.83
C ALA A 85 2.59 15.41 -14.45
N VAL A 86 2.32 14.13 -14.70
CA VAL A 86 3.28 13.19 -15.32
C VAL A 86 2.65 12.53 -16.55
N LYS A 87 3.37 12.57 -17.68
CA LYS A 87 2.93 11.95 -18.95
C LYS A 87 3.12 10.44 -18.90
N GLN A 88 2.09 9.67 -19.26
CA GLN A 88 2.16 8.22 -19.35
C GLN A 88 2.56 7.77 -20.76
N THR A 89 3.45 6.77 -20.85
CA THR A 89 3.97 6.24 -22.13
C THR A 89 3.13 5.14 -22.75
N ASP A 90 2.33 4.42 -21.95
CA ASP A 90 1.81 3.09 -22.35
C ASP A 90 0.32 3.12 -22.73
N HIS A 91 -0.31 4.29 -22.84
CA HIS A 91 -1.64 4.40 -23.42
C HIS A 91 -1.49 4.49 -24.94
N LEU A 92 -2.00 3.50 -25.67
CA LEU A 92 -1.93 3.28 -27.13
C LEU A 92 -2.32 4.51 -28.00
N GLY A 93 -1.54 5.60 -27.95
CA GLY A 93 -1.62 6.74 -28.86
C GLY A 93 -1.88 8.12 -28.26
N ASN A 94 -2.22 8.26 -26.97
CA ASN A 94 -2.79 9.53 -26.47
C ASN A 94 -2.06 10.21 -25.29
N GLY A 95 -0.78 9.93 -25.03
CA GLY A 95 0.09 10.80 -24.21
C GLY A 95 -0.52 11.35 -22.91
N VAL A 96 -1.36 10.54 -22.24
CA VAL A 96 -2.26 10.97 -21.17
C VAL A 96 -1.44 11.53 -20.02
N VAL A 97 -1.79 12.75 -19.60
CA VAL A 97 -1.18 13.40 -18.45
C VAL A 97 -1.96 12.98 -17.21
N ARG A 98 -1.31 12.30 -16.27
CA ARG A 98 -1.92 11.84 -15.03
C ARG A 98 -1.45 12.67 -13.84
N GLN A 99 -2.36 12.86 -12.89
CA GLN A 99 -2.04 13.46 -11.60
C GLN A 99 -1.25 12.47 -10.73
N MET A 100 0.01 12.78 -10.48
CA MET A 100 0.89 11.94 -9.65
C MET A 100 1.13 12.59 -8.28
N PHE A 101 0.63 11.96 -7.23
CA PHE A 101 0.77 12.44 -5.85
C PHE A 101 2.13 12.02 -5.26
N TYR A 102 3.12 12.91 -5.29
CA TYR A 102 4.42 12.66 -4.67
C TYR A 102 4.35 12.63 -3.14
N ALA A 103 3.34 13.28 -2.55
CA ALA A 103 3.08 13.25 -1.10
C ALA A 103 2.99 11.81 -0.56
N ARG A 104 2.49 10.85 -1.37
CA ARG A 104 2.46 9.43 -1.02
C ARG A 104 3.86 8.85 -0.79
N TYR A 105 4.82 9.19 -1.65
CA TYR A 105 6.19 8.69 -1.51
C TYR A 105 6.90 9.33 -0.33
N ILE A 106 6.61 10.60 -0.02
CA ILE A 106 7.11 11.24 1.21
C ILE A 106 6.64 10.45 2.45
N ASN A 107 5.37 10.04 2.47
CA ASN A 107 4.86 9.19 3.55
C ASN A 107 5.62 7.85 3.63
N TRP A 108 5.87 7.21 2.48
CA TRP A 108 6.58 5.94 2.40
C TRP A 108 8.03 6.03 2.89
N VAL A 109 8.73 7.12 2.58
CA VAL A 109 10.11 7.36 3.04
C VAL A 109 10.23 7.41 4.56
N VAL A 110 9.17 7.79 5.28
CA VAL A 110 9.16 7.80 6.75
C VAL A 110 8.54 6.53 7.32
N SER A 111 7.40 6.09 6.77
CA SER A 111 6.62 4.98 7.31
C SER A 111 7.37 3.64 7.22
N PHE A 112 7.98 3.32 6.08
CA PHE A 112 8.64 2.02 5.91
C PHE A 112 9.90 1.86 6.76
N PRO A 113 10.83 2.84 6.82
CA PRO A 113 11.93 2.77 7.77
C PRO A 113 11.49 2.71 9.23
N SER A 114 10.42 3.42 9.59
CA SER A 114 9.86 3.34 10.94
C SER A 114 9.35 1.93 11.27
N LEU A 115 8.68 1.29 10.31
CA LEU A 115 8.25 -0.11 10.45
C LEU A 115 9.44 -1.07 10.56
N VAL A 116 10.44 -0.93 9.70
CA VAL A 116 11.66 -1.76 9.72
C VAL A 116 12.42 -1.59 11.03
N LEU A 117 12.56 -0.36 11.51
CA LEU A 117 13.19 -0.08 12.81
C LEU A 117 12.39 -0.72 13.95
N GLY A 118 11.06 -0.60 13.94
CA GLY A 118 10.19 -1.24 14.93
C GLY A 118 10.36 -2.77 14.95
N LEU A 119 10.34 -3.40 13.77
CA LEU A 119 10.51 -4.86 13.64
C LEU A 119 11.91 -5.32 14.04
N GLY A 120 12.95 -4.55 13.67
CA GLY A 120 14.32 -4.86 14.05
C GLY A 120 14.56 -4.76 15.56
N LEU A 121 13.98 -3.75 16.22
CA LEU A 121 14.04 -3.60 17.67
C LEU A 121 13.30 -4.72 18.41
N ILE A 122 12.14 -5.17 17.90
CA ILE A 122 11.39 -6.30 18.48
C ILE A 122 12.13 -7.62 18.28
N SER A 123 12.73 -7.82 17.11
CA SER A 123 13.47 -9.05 16.78
C SER A 123 14.82 -9.16 17.48
N GLY A 124 15.31 -8.08 18.09
CA GLY A 124 16.61 -8.07 18.78
C GLY A 124 17.81 -8.25 17.85
N VAL A 125 17.64 -7.93 16.56
CA VAL A 125 18.70 -8.11 15.55
C VAL A 125 19.79 -7.06 15.68
N SER A 126 20.97 -7.33 15.10
CA SER A 126 22.12 -6.43 15.22
C SER A 126 21.80 -5.03 14.68
N TRP A 127 22.29 -3.98 15.33
CA TRP A 127 22.08 -2.59 14.91
C TRP A 127 22.56 -2.34 13.46
N THR A 128 23.61 -3.07 13.03
CA THR A 128 24.11 -3.05 11.65
C THR A 128 23.05 -3.57 10.67
N THR A 129 22.38 -4.69 10.98
CA THR A 129 21.29 -5.25 10.16
C THR A 129 20.14 -4.26 10.05
N ILE A 130 19.73 -3.65 11.17
CA ILE A 130 18.65 -2.64 11.20
C ILE A 130 18.98 -1.48 10.26
N PHE A 131 20.20 -0.93 10.36
CA PHE A 131 20.63 0.19 9.52
C PHE A 131 20.66 -0.18 8.04
N CYS A 132 21.18 -1.36 7.71
CA CYS A 132 21.17 -1.88 6.33
C CYS A 132 19.74 -2.02 5.79
N ASN A 133 18.81 -2.57 6.56
CA ASN A 133 17.43 -2.72 6.15
C ASN A 133 16.73 -1.38 5.93
N ILE A 134 17.01 -0.38 6.78
CA ILE A 134 16.51 0.99 6.58
C ILE A 134 17.04 1.57 5.26
N ALA A 135 18.32 1.39 4.96
CA ALA A 135 18.92 1.85 3.70
C ALA A 135 18.29 1.15 2.48
N ILE A 136 18.03 -0.16 2.57
CA ILE A 136 17.34 -0.93 1.51
C ILE A 136 15.90 -0.43 1.34
N ALA A 137 15.19 -0.15 2.44
CA ALA A 137 13.84 0.41 2.39
C ALA A 137 13.80 1.77 1.68
N TRP A 138 14.76 2.66 1.97
CA TRP A 138 14.90 3.92 1.23
C TRP A 138 15.21 3.72 -0.25
N TYR A 139 16.16 2.84 -0.56
CA TYR A 139 16.50 2.55 -1.95
C TYR A 139 15.27 2.04 -2.73
N TRP A 140 14.46 1.17 -2.13
CA TRP A 140 13.22 0.69 -2.72
C TRP A 140 12.23 1.83 -3.00
N VAL A 141 11.91 2.65 -2.00
CA VAL A 141 10.93 3.75 -2.14
C VAL A 141 11.40 4.80 -3.16
N ILE A 142 12.68 5.16 -3.12
CA ILE A 142 13.28 6.13 -4.06
C ILE A 142 13.25 5.58 -5.49
N SER A 143 13.60 4.30 -5.68
CA SER A 143 13.56 3.67 -7.00
C SER A 143 12.15 3.69 -7.60
N TYR A 144 11.13 3.46 -6.76
CA TYR A 144 9.72 3.54 -7.19
C TYR A 144 9.26 4.97 -7.48
N LEU A 145 9.75 5.96 -6.71
CA LEU A 145 9.50 7.37 -7.01
C LEU A 145 10.12 7.75 -8.36
N VAL A 146 11.39 7.41 -8.60
CA VAL A 146 12.08 7.69 -9.87
C VAL A 146 11.40 6.97 -11.04
N SER A 147 10.97 5.72 -10.85
CA SER A 147 10.19 4.97 -11.84
C SER A 147 8.89 5.70 -12.20
N ALA A 148 8.16 6.21 -11.21
CA ALA A 148 6.89 6.90 -11.41
C ALA A 148 7.02 8.22 -12.18
N TYR A 149 8.14 8.92 -12.04
CA TYR A 149 8.43 10.15 -12.79
C TYR A 149 9.08 9.91 -14.15
N THR A 150 9.50 8.68 -14.44
CA THR A 150 10.14 8.35 -15.72
C THR A 150 9.10 8.13 -16.81
N THR A 151 9.04 9.06 -17.76
CA THR A 151 8.10 9.03 -18.89
C THR A 151 8.68 8.29 -20.12
N THR A 152 9.54 7.30 -19.89
CA THR A 152 10.17 6.48 -20.95
C THR A 152 10.13 5.01 -20.56
N ALA A 153 10.44 4.11 -21.50
CA ALA A 153 10.50 2.67 -21.22
C ALA A 153 11.50 2.30 -20.10
N TYR A 154 12.48 3.15 -19.79
CA TYR A 154 13.44 2.94 -18.69
C TYR A 154 12.80 2.88 -17.31
N ARG A 155 11.54 3.33 -17.16
CA ARG A 155 10.77 3.19 -15.91
C ARG A 155 10.73 1.75 -15.38
N TRP A 156 10.70 0.77 -16.29
CA TRP A 156 10.69 -0.66 -15.95
C TRP A 156 12.00 -1.12 -15.33
N GLY A 157 13.14 -0.52 -15.70
CA GLY A 157 14.43 -0.78 -15.07
C GLY A 157 14.43 -0.34 -13.60
N PHE A 158 14.03 0.90 -13.33
CA PHE A 158 13.88 1.40 -11.95
C PHE A 158 12.87 0.60 -11.13
N PHE A 159 11.77 0.17 -11.76
CA PHE A 159 10.79 -0.70 -11.13
C PHE A 159 11.39 -2.07 -10.76
N ALA A 160 12.16 -2.69 -11.65
CA ALA A 160 12.82 -3.96 -11.39
C ALA A 160 13.86 -3.85 -10.26
N PHE A 161 14.70 -2.82 -10.27
CA PHE A 161 15.67 -2.57 -9.19
C PHE A 161 14.98 -2.34 -7.85
N GLY A 162 13.93 -1.52 -7.80
CA GLY A 162 13.17 -1.30 -6.59
C GLY A 162 12.51 -2.59 -6.07
N THR A 163 11.92 -3.38 -6.98
CA THR A 163 11.26 -4.65 -6.62
C THR A 163 12.25 -5.68 -6.09
N PHE A 164 13.45 -5.74 -6.66
CA PHE A 164 14.51 -6.60 -6.16
C PHE A 164 14.94 -6.23 -4.73
N SER A 165 15.13 -4.93 -4.46
CA SER A 165 15.42 -4.46 -3.10
C SER A 165 14.28 -4.72 -2.12
N TRP A 166 13.03 -4.59 -2.57
CA TRP A 166 11.86 -4.96 -1.77
C TRP A 166 11.86 -6.45 -1.41
N LEU A 167 12.22 -7.34 -2.34
CA LEU A 167 12.34 -8.77 -2.06
C LEU A 167 13.42 -9.07 -1.02
N ILE A 168 14.59 -8.41 -1.12
CA ILE A 168 15.65 -8.54 -0.11
C ILE A 168 15.14 -8.10 1.27
N LEU A 169 14.48 -6.94 1.33
CA LEU A 169 13.92 -6.41 2.58
C LEU A 169 12.85 -7.34 3.16
N ALA A 170 11.97 -7.87 2.31
CA ALA A 170 10.92 -8.80 2.73
C ALA A 170 11.52 -10.09 3.31
N MET A 171 12.54 -10.66 2.66
CA MET A 171 13.23 -11.86 3.15
C MET A 171 13.95 -11.59 4.48
N SER A 172 14.63 -10.44 4.63
CA SER A 172 15.25 -10.06 5.90
C SER A 172 14.22 -9.95 7.01
N THR A 173 13.11 -9.25 6.75
CA THR A 173 12.04 -9.04 7.72
C THR A 173 11.40 -10.36 8.16
N ILE A 174 11.17 -11.30 7.23
CA ILE A 174 10.63 -12.63 7.55
C ILE A 174 11.61 -13.41 8.44
N ASN A 175 12.90 -13.40 8.11
CA ASN A 175 13.91 -14.11 8.90
C ASN A 175 13.99 -13.55 10.33
N GLU A 176 14.03 -12.23 10.47
CA GLU A 176 14.04 -11.53 11.75
C GLU A 176 12.78 -11.83 12.57
N SER A 177 11.62 -11.82 11.91
CA SER A 177 10.33 -12.15 12.55
C SER A 177 10.29 -13.59 13.08
N ARG A 178 10.92 -14.54 12.38
CA ARG A 178 11.02 -15.93 12.84
C ARG A 178 11.92 -16.07 14.06
N GLU A 179 13.05 -15.36 14.09
CA GLU A 179 13.94 -15.32 15.24
C GLU A 179 13.23 -14.70 16.46
N ALA A 180 12.50 -13.60 16.26
CA ALA A 180 11.69 -12.96 17.30
C ALA A 180 10.59 -13.88 17.86
N ALA A 181 9.87 -14.58 16.97
CA ALA A 181 8.79 -15.49 17.37
C ALA A 181 9.31 -16.71 18.15
N ALA A 182 10.48 -17.23 17.78
CA ALA A 182 11.14 -18.31 18.52
C ALA A 182 11.57 -17.88 19.93
N LEU A 183 11.95 -16.62 20.12
CA LEU A 183 12.34 -16.06 21.42
C LEU A 183 11.14 -15.76 22.34
N LEU A 184 10.01 -15.33 21.77
CA LEU A 184 8.82 -14.90 22.52
C LEU A 184 7.83 -16.03 22.82
N GLY A 185 7.96 -17.21 22.19
CA GLY A 185 7.10 -18.38 22.45
C GLY A 185 5.61 -18.18 22.08
N ILE A 186 5.29 -17.12 21.34
CA ILE A 186 3.91 -16.75 20.95
C ILE A 186 3.82 -16.83 19.42
N GLU A 187 3.76 -18.06 18.92
CA GLU A 187 3.62 -18.38 17.49
C GLU A 187 2.22 -18.02 16.97
N ARG A 188 1.21 -18.00 17.85
CA ARG A 188 -0.22 -18.07 17.46
C ARG A 188 -0.89 -16.71 17.20
N ASP A 189 -0.57 -15.69 17.99
CA ASP A 189 -1.27 -14.38 17.91
C ASP A 189 -0.69 -13.51 16.78
N TYR A 190 0.55 -13.76 16.36
CA TYR A 190 1.20 -13.07 15.24
C TYR A 190 0.83 -13.64 13.87
N LEU A 191 0.62 -14.97 13.75
CA LEU A 191 0.10 -15.60 12.53
C LEU A 191 -1.28 -15.06 12.14
N PHE A 192 -2.09 -14.64 13.12
CA PHE A 192 -3.39 -14.03 12.88
C PHE A 192 -3.27 -12.63 12.23
N LEU A 193 -2.34 -11.79 12.69
CA LEU A 193 -2.06 -10.48 12.09
C LEU A 193 -1.40 -10.59 10.71
N ALA A 194 -0.52 -11.58 10.51
CA ALA A 194 0.09 -11.87 9.21
C ALA A 194 -0.92 -12.44 8.21
N GLY A 195 -1.85 -13.30 8.65
CA GLY A 195 -2.90 -13.89 7.84
C GLY A 195 -3.97 -12.88 7.38
N LEU A 196 -4.29 -11.88 8.20
CA LEU A 196 -5.23 -10.82 7.83
C LEU A 196 -4.74 -9.98 6.63
N ASN A 197 -3.41 -9.77 6.53
CA ASN A 197 -2.80 -9.08 5.39
C ASN A 197 -2.89 -9.88 4.09
N ILE A 198 -2.90 -11.22 4.18
CA ILE A 198 -3.03 -12.13 3.02
C ILE A 198 -4.50 -12.32 2.63
N ALA A 199 -5.42 -12.40 3.60
CA ALA A 199 -6.85 -12.55 3.34
C ALA A 199 -7.47 -11.31 2.66
N PHE A 200 -6.96 -10.11 2.97
CA PHE A 200 -7.38 -8.88 2.28
C PHE A 200 -6.87 -8.82 0.83
N SER A 201 -5.82 -9.57 0.49
CA SER A 201 -5.31 -9.70 -0.88
C SER A 201 -6.14 -10.64 -1.76
N ASP A 202 -7.01 -11.49 -1.18
CA ASP A 202 -7.67 -12.59 -1.90
C ASP A 202 -9.20 -12.47 -1.99
N SER A 203 -9.77 -11.30 -1.70
CA SER A 203 -11.18 -11.04 -2.01
C SER A 203 -11.35 -10.66 -3.50
N ARG A 204 -11.12 -11.62 -4.40
CA ARG A 204 -11.75 -11.62 -5.72
C ARG A 204 -13.08 -12.39 -5.63
N PRO A 205 -14.14 -11.92 -6.30
CA PRO A 205 -15.41 -12.63 -6.31
C PRO A 205 -15.26 -13.92 -7.12
N SER A 206 -15.48 -15.06 -6.46
CA SER A 206 -15.65 -16.36 -7.10
C SER A 206 -16.91 -16.32 -7.97
N ARG A 207 -16.73 -16.50 -9.28
CA ARG A 207 -17.84 -16.82 -10.19
C ARG A 207 -18.40 -18.18 -9.79
N GLU A 208 -19.70 -18.22 -9.51
CA GLU A 208 -20.45 -19.46 -9.34
C GLU A 208 -20.31 -20.34 -10.59
N SER A 209 -19.73 -21.53 -10.40
CA SER A 209 -19.80 -22.63 -11.35
C SER A 209 -21.17 -23.28 -11.21
N GLY A 210 -22.11 -22.90 -12.08
CA GLY A 210 -23.38 -23.60 -12.22
C GLY A 210 -23.15 -25.02 -12.73
N ASP A 211 -23.57 -25.98 -11.91
CA ASP A 211 -23.81 -27.38 -12.26
C ASP A 211 -24.57 -27.48 -13.59
N VAL A 212 -24.01 -28.23 -14.55
CA VAL A 212 -24.81 -28.84 -15.63
C VAL A 212 -24.64 -30.34 -15.50
N SER A 213 -25.66 -30.91 -14.88
CA SER A 213 -25.96 -32.32 -14.78
C SER A 213 -25.97 -33.02 -16.14
N LYS A 214 -25.40 -34.22 -16.13
CA LYS A 214 -25.48 -35.28 -17.12
C LYS A 214 -26.85 -35.40 -17.80
N GLU A 215 -26.85 -35.44 -19.12
CA GLU A 215 -27.79 -36.25 -19.91
C GLU A 215 -27.10 -36.71 -21.20
N ALA A 216 -26.96 -38.03 -21.34
CA ALA A 216 -26.43 -38.69 -22.51
C ALA A 216 -27.59 -39.08 -23.46
N PRO A 217 -27.47 -38.90 -24.78
CA PRO A 217 -28.34 -39.58 -25.73
C PRO A 217 -27.72 -40.91 -26.21
N PRO A 218 -28.54 -41.90 -26.58
CA PRO A 218 -28.07 -43.24 -26.91
C PRO A 218 -27.43 -43.30 -28.30
N ALA A 219 -26.51 -44.25 -28.46
CA ALA A 219 -25.90 -44.60 -29.73
C ALA A 219 -26.92 -45.23 -30.69
N THR A 220 -26.97 -44.73 -31.93
CA THR A 220 -27.46 -45.47 -33.09
C THR A 220 -26.47 -45.36 -34.22
N THR A 221 -25.84 -46.48 -34.52
CA THR A 221 -25.12 -46.82 -35.75
C THR A 221 -26.10 -46.86 -36.92
N ASP A 222 -25.72 -46.29 -38.08
CA ASP A 222 -25.83 -46.84 -39.44
C ASP A 222 -25.86 -45.70 -40.48
N VAL A 223 -24.89 -45.55 -41.40
CA VAL A 223 -24.58 -46.28 -42.66
C VAL A 223 -24.82 -45.34 -43.87
N SER A 224 -23.77 -45.21 -44.70
CA SER A 224 -23.81 -45.07 -46.17
C SER A 224 -24.20 -43.74 -46.87
N MET A 225 -23.19 -43.25 -47.59
CA MET A 225 -23.19 -42.78 -49.00
C MET A 225 -23.97 -41.54 -49.47
N ALA A 226 -23.20 -40.78 -50.27
CA ALA A 226 -23.53 -40.21 -51.58
C ALA A 226 -23.80 -38.70 -51.69
N SER A 227 -23.14 -38.17 -52.73
CA SER A 227 -23.20 -36.85 -53.40
C SER A 227 -22.72 -35.64 -52.62
#